data_AF-A0AAW6LK26-F1
#
_entry.id   AF-A0AAW6LK26-F1
#
_cell.length_a   1.000
_cell.length_b   1.000
_cell.length_c   1.000
_cell.angle_alpha   90.00
_cell.angle_beta   90.00
_cell.angle_gamma   90.00
#
_symmetry.space_group_name_H-M   'P 1'
#
loop_
_entity.id
_entity.type
_entity.pdbx_description
1 polymer ?
#
loop_
_entity_poly.entity_id
_entity_poly.type
_entity_poly.pdbx_seq_one_letter_code
_entity_poly.pdbx_strand_id
1 'polypeptide(L)'
;MTAVGMASVAGVQAGASAVSAIEGQVSGTHELVHAVAAAIVPPTQDSASYLASVRQGTNVEGFSAALRAGLAQQQGLAQVVGSAATTTAIQDELNAAAATAISV
;
A
#
# COMPACT_ATOMS: atom_id res chain seq x y z
N MET A 1 9.03 24.13 13.72
CA MET A 1 7.79 23.33 13.51
C MET A 1 6.86 23.49 14.71
N THR A 2 5.61 23.91 14.51
CA THR A 2 4.62 24.07 15.59
C THR A 2 4.22 22.72 16.19
N ALA A 3 3.76 22.70 17.44
CA ALA A 3 3.29 21.46 18.10
C ALA A 3 2.16 20.75 17.31
N VAL A 4 1.30 21.54 16.63
CA VAL A 4 0.23 21.03 15.76
C VAL A 4 0.80 20.41 14.48
N GLY A 5 1.78 21.05 13.84
CA GLY A 5 2.46 20.50 12.66
C GLY A 5 3.27 19.22 12.96
N MET A 6 3.87 19.12 14.15
CA MET A 6 4.55 17.89 14.57
C MET A 6 3.57 16.75 14.84
N ALA A 7 2.42 17.04 15.46
CA ALA A 7 1.39 16.05 15.74
C ALA A 7 0.72 15.51 14.46
N SER A 8 0.48 16.37 13.46
CA SER A 8 -0.11 15.95 12.18
C SER A 8 0.84 15.05 11.38
N VAL A 9 2.13 15.41 11.29
CA VAL A 9 3.16 14.57 10.64
C VAL A 9 3.32 13.23 11.37
N ALA A 10 3.35 13.23 12.71
CA ALA A 10 3.45 12.01 13.49
C ALA A 10 2.24 11.07 13.29
N GLY A 11 1.02 11.63 13.22
CA GLY A 11 -0.18 10.86 12.93
C GLY A 11 -0.16 10.20 11.55
N VAL A 12 0.36 10.91 10.54
CA VAL A 12 0.53 10.37 9.18
C VAL A 12 1.60 9.27 9.14
N GLN A 13 2.70 9.42 9.88
CA GLN A 13 3.74 8.38 9.99
C GLN A 13 3.21 7.11 10.69
N ALA A 14 2.40 7.26 11.73
CA ALA A 14 1.75 6.14 12.40
C ALA A 14 0.78 5.41 11.46
N GLY A 15 -0.02 6.16 10.69
CA GLY A 15 -0.90 5.61 9.66
C GLY A 15 -0.15 4.87 8.56
N ALA A 16 0.94 5.45 8.03
CA ALA A 16 1.79 4.81 7.03
C ALA A 16 2.42 3.51 7.54
N SER A 17 2.84 3.49 8.81
CA SER A 17 3.39 2.28 9.46
C SER A 17 2.35 1.17 9.58
N ALA A 18 1.11 1.51 9.93
CA ALA A 18 0.00 0.56 9.99
C ALA A 18 -0.36 -0.01 8.60
N VAL A 19 -0.37 0.84 7.56
CA VAL A 19 -0.59 0.41 6.17
C VAL A 19 0.51 -0.56 5.74
N SER A 20 1.78 -0.25 6.01
CA SER A 20 2.91 -1.13 5.67
C SER A 20 2.82 -2.50 6.36
N ALA A 21 2.37 -2.54 7.62
CA ALA A 21 2.16 -3.81 8.32
C ALA A 21 1.05 -4.67 7.66
N ILE A 22 -0.04 -4.04 7.22
CA ILE A 22 -1.13 -4.71 6.49
C ILE A 22 -0.65 -5.20 5.13
N GLU A 23 0.12 -4.39 4.39
CA GLU A 23 0.73 -4.78 3.11
C GLU A 23 1.59 -6.05 3.26
N GLY A 24 2.41 -6.12 4.31
CA GLY A 24 3.22 -7.30 4.62
C GLY A 24 2.38 -8.54 4.90
N GLN A 25 1.30 -8.41 5.67
CA GLN A 25 0.37 -9.52 5.95
C GLN A 25 -0.36 -9.99 4.69
N VAL A 26 -0.82 -9.07 3.86
CA VAL A 26 -1.52 -9.37 2.60
C VAL A 26 -0.58 -10.06 1.61
N SER A 27 0.64 -9.55 1.44
CA SER A 27 1.65 -10.16 0.57
C SER A 27 2.02 -11.57 1.06
N GLY A 28 2.30 -11.74 2.36
CA GLY A 28 2.66 -13.03 2.92
C GLY A 28 1.52 -14.06 2.82
N THR A 29 0.28 -13.66 3.06
CA THR A 29 -0.89 -14.53 2.89
C THR A 29 -1.06 -14.92 1.42
N HIS A 30 -0.86 -13.97 0.50
CA HIS A 30 -0.95 -14.23 -0.92
C HIS A 30 0.13 -15.20 -1.40
N GLU A 31 1.38 -15.08 -0.97
CA GLU A 31 2.45 -16.02 -1.33
C GLU A 31 2.11 -17.46 -0.90
N LEU A 32 1.56 -17.64 0.31
CA LEU A 32 1.12 -18.95 0.80
C LEU A 32 -0.01 -19.53 -0.05
N VAL A 33 -1.02 -18.72 -0.39
CA VAL A 33 -2.15 -19.14 -1.22
C VAL A 33 -1.72 -19.39 -2.67
N HIS A 34 -0.83 -18.57 -3.21
CA HIS A 34 -0.26 -18.71 -4.55
C HIS A 34 0.46 -20.04 -4.70
N ALA A 35 1.33 -20.40 -3.74
CA ALA A 35 2.04 -21.68 -3.77
C ALA A 35 1.09 -22.88 -3.81
N VAL A 36 -0.01 -22.85 -3.04
CA VAL A 36 -1.04 -23.91 -3.06
C VAL A 36 -1.80 -23.92 -4.38
N ALA A 37 -2.21 -22.75 -4.87
CA ALA A 37 -3.01 -22.65 -6.08
C ALA A 37 -2.22 -22.96 -7.37
N ALA A 38 -0.91 -22.65 -7.39
CA ALA A 38 0.00 -23.00 -8.47
C ALA A 38 0.31 -24.50 -8.52
N ALA A 39 0.13 -25.22 -7.41
CA ALA A 39 0.31 -26.67 -7.32
C ALA A 39 -0.94 -27.47 -7.74
N ILE A 40 -2.00 -26.83 -8.25
CA ILE A 40 -3.21 -27.52 -8.70
C ILE A 40 -2.89 -28.35 -9.94
N VAL A 41 -3.00 -29.67 -9.80
CA VAL A 41 -2.88 -30.66 -10.89
C VAL A 41 -4.29 -31.04 -11.34
N PRO A 42 -4.52 -31.29 -12.64
CA PRO A 42 -5.82 -31.78 -13.12
C PRO A 42 -6.27 -33.03 -12.35
N PRO A 43 -7.47 -33.06 -11.75
CA PRO A 43 -7.97 -34.21 -10.99
C PRO A 43 -8.24 -35.45 -11.86
N THR A 44 -8.34 -35.26 -13.18
CA THR A 44 -8.61 -36.29 -14.17
C THR A 44 -7.83 -35.98 -15.45
N GLN A 45 -7.55 -37.00 -16.28
CA GLN A 45 -6.78 -36.84 -17.52
C GLN A 45 -7.62 -36.39 -18.73
N ASP A 46 -8.85 -35.93 -18.51
CA ASP A 46 -9.66 -35.39 -19.61
C ASP A 46 -9.30 -33.94 -19.93
N SER A 47 -9.58 -33.54 -21.17
CA SER A 47 -9.24 -32.21 -21.68
C SER A 47 -9.92 -31.07 -20.94
N ALA A 48 -11.12 -31.28 -20.38
CA ALA A 48 -11.83 -30.22 -19.65
C ALA A 48 -11.15 -29.94 -18.29
N SER A 49 -10.76 -31.00 -17.60
CA SER A 49 -10.00 -30.96 -16.34
C SER A 49 -8.63 -30.29 -16.52
N TYR A 50 -7.93 -30.62 -17.60
CA TYR A 50 -6.68 -29.94 -17.98
C TYR A 50 -6.89 -28.44 -18.22
N LEU A 51 -7.88 -28.07 -19.05
CA LEU A 51 -8.16 -26.67 -19.36
C LEU A 51 -8.58 -25.86 -18.13
N ALA A 52 -9.36 -26.44 -17.22
CA ALA A 52 -9.74 -25.79 -15.97
C ALA A 52 -8.52 -25.48 -15.10
N SER A 53 -7.59 -26.43 -14.99
CA SER A 53 -6.34 -26.26 -14.21
C SER A 53 -5.44 -25.18 -14.81
N VAL A 54 -5.29 -25.15 -16.14
CA VAL A 54 -4.54 -24.09 -16.85
C VAL A 54 -5.17 -22.71 -16.64
N ARG A 55 -6.51 -22.60 -16.72
CA ARG A 55 -7.23 -21.35 -16.45
C ARG A 55 -7.04 -20.90 -15.01
N GLN A 56 -7.10 -21.82 -14.06
CA GLN A 56 -6.87 -21.51 -12.66
C GLN A 56 -5.45 -20.97 -12.41
N GLY A 57 -4.43 -21.62 -12.97
CA GLY A 57 -3.04 -21.11 -12.90
C GLY A 57 -2.91 -19.71 -13.51
N THR A 58 -3.54 -19.46 -14.66
CA THR A 58 -3.55 -18.13 -15.30
C THR A 58 -4.23 -17.07 -14.41
N ASN A 59 -5.35 -17.41 -13.78
CA ASN A 59 -6.07 -16.50 -12.88
C ASN A 59 -5.25 -16.16 -11.64
N VAL A 60 -4.54 -17.15 -11.09
CA VAL A 60 -3.66 -16.98 -9.92
C VAL A 60 -2.52 -16.03 -10.26
N GLU A 61 -1.84 -16.20 -11.40
CA GLU A 61 -0.80 -15.28 -11.86
C GLU A 61 -1.35 -13.86 -12.10
N GLY A 62 -2.52 -13.74 -12.73
CA GLY A 62 -3.19 -12.47 -12.97
C GLY A 62 -3.54 -11.73 -11.68
N PHE A 63 -4.08 -12.44 -10.69
CA PHE A 63 -4.35 -11.89 -9.37
C PHE A 63 -3.06 -11.44 -8.66
N SER A 64 -1.99 -12.22 -8.75
CA SER A 64 -0.69 -11.91 -8.15
C SER A 64 -0.09 -10.63 -8.72
N ALA A 65 -0.16 -10.46 -10.04
CA ALA A 65 0.28 -9.25 -10.71
C ALA A 65 -0.56 -8.03 -10.29
N ALA A 66 -1.89 -8.18 -10.22
CA ALA A 66 -2.79 -7.11 -9.76
C ALA A 66 -2.53 -6.72 -8.31
N LEU A 67 -2.29 -7.70 -7.42
CA LEU A 67 -1.97 -7.43 -6.03
C LEU A 67 -0.65 -6.65 -5.91
N ARG A 68 0.40 -7.08 -6.60
CA ARG A 68 1.71 -6.38 -6.59
C ARG A 68 1.58 -4.94 -7.10
N ALA A 69 0.81 -4.73 -8.15
CA ALA A 69 0.53 -3.38 -8.68
C ALA A 69 -0.25 -2.53 -7.66
N GLY A 70 -1.26 -3.10 -7.01
CA GLY A 70 -2.04 -2.43 -5.96
C GLY A 70 -1.19 -2.03 -4.75
N LEU A 71 -0.32 -2.92 -4.28
CA LEU A 71 0.63 -2.64 -3.18
C LEU A 71 1.61 -1.52 -3.57
N ALA A 72 2.17 -1.55 -4.78
CA ALA A 72 3.03 -0.48 -5.27
C ALA A 72 2.30 0.88 -5.33
N GLN A 73 1.03 0.89 -5.75
CA GLN A 73 0.20 2.09 -5.74
C GLN A 73 -0.07 2.60 -4.33
N GLN A 74 -0.34 1.71 -3.36
CA GLN A 74 -0.54 2.08 -1.96
C GLN A 74 0.70 2.73 -1.35
N GLN A 75 1.89 2.19 -1.62
CA GLN A 75 3.15 2.78 -1.20
C GLN A 75 3.38 4.18 -1.81
N GLY A 76 3.06 4.35 -3.09
CA GLY A 76 3.11 5.66 -3.75
C GLY A 76 2.17 6.67 -3.10
N LEU A 77 0.93 6.26 -2.77
CA LEU A 77 -0.04 7.11 -2.07
C LEU A 77 0.44 7.47 -0.66
N ALA A 78 1.01 6.53 0.09
CA ALA A 78 1.55 6.79 1.42
C ALA A 78 2.68 7.85 1.39
N GLN A 79 3.56 7.80 0.38
CA GLN A 79 4.60 8.81 0.18
C GLN A 79 4.02 10.20 -0.15
N VAL A 80 2.99 10.27 -1.00
CA VAL A 80 2.31 11.53 -1.34
C VAL A 80 1.63 12.12 -0.10
N VAL A 81 0.92 11.31 0.69
CA VAL A 81 0.28 11.78 1.92
C VAL A 81 1.32 12.28 2.94
N GLY A 82 2.43 11.57 3.11
CA GLY A 82 3.54 11.99 3.98
C GLY A 82 4.18 13.32 3.56
N SER A 83 4.42 13.50 2.26
CA SER A 83 4.98 14.75 1.72
C SER A 83 3.99 15.91 1.79
N ALA A 84 2.70 15.68 1.55
CA ALA A 84 1.66 16.68 1.72
C ALA A 84 1.54 17.15 3.17
N ALA A 85 1.53 16.23 4.14
CA ALA A 85 1.49 16.57 5.57
C ALA A 85 2.70 17.42 6.00
N THR A 86 3.89 17.06 5.51
CA THR A 86 5.12 17.84 5.76
C THR A 86 5.02 19.24 5.15
N THR A 87 4.50 19.34 3.91
CA THR A 87 4.32 20.62 3.22
C THR A 87 3.32 21.52 3.95
N THR A 88 2.20 20.97 4.42
CA THR A 88 1.22 21.72 5.22
C THR A 88 1.84 22.21 6.53
N ALA A 89 2.62 21.39 7.23
CA ALA A 89 3.30 21.79 8.46
C ALA A 89 4.30 22.95 8.23
N ILE A 90 5.02 22.94 7.10
CA ILE A 90 5.92 24.03 6.70
C ILE A 90 5.12 25.30 6.39
N GLN A 91 4.01 25.18 5.65
CA GLN A 91 3.16 26.32 5.31
C GLN A 91 2.56 27.00 6.56
N ASP A 92 2.12 26.21 7.54
CA ASP A 92 1.62 26.72 8.81
C ASP A 92 2.69 27.47 9.60
N GLU A 93 3.94 27.01 9.56
CA GLU A 93 5.08 27.67 10.20
C GLU A 93 5.43 29.00 9.52
N LEU A 94 5.43 29.04 8.19
CA LEU A 94 5.61 30.27 7.42
C LEU A 94 4.50 31.29 7.70
N ASN A 95 3.24 30.85 7.75
CA ASN A 95 2.10 31.70 8.06
C ASN A 95 2.20 32.28 9.48
N ALA A 96 2.60 31.47 10.47
CA ALA A 96 2.80 31.92 11.84
C ALA A 96 3.97 32.93 11.97
N ALA A 97 5.10 32.68 11.27
CA ALA A 97 6.23 33.59 11.23
C ALA A 97 5.84 34.94 10.58
N ALA A 98 5.09 34.90 9.48
CA ALA A 98 4.60 36.10 8.80
C ALA A 98 3.66 36.92 9.69
N ALA A 99 2.73 36.27 10.40
CA ALA A 99 1.83 36.94 11.34
C ALA A 99 2.60 37.64 12.48
N THR A 100 3.65 37.00 12.98
CA THR A 100 4.51 37.58 14.03
C THR A 100 5.29 38.79 13.50
N ALA A 101 5.81 38.72 12.27
CA ALA A 101 6.56 39.82 11.66
C ALA A 101 5.71 41.06 11.35
N ILE A 102 4.40 40.92 11.13
CA ILE A 102 3.48 42.04 10.89
C ILE A 102 3.03 42.71 12.21
N SER A 103 3.11 41.98 13.33
CA SER A 103 2.69 42.46 14.65
C SER A 103 3.76 43.26 15.42
N VAL A 104 4.94 43.49 14.81
CA VAL A 104 6.07 44.29 15.35
C VAL A 104 6.21 45.57 14.53
#